data_AF-A0A256GH36-F1
#
_entry.id   AF-A0A256GH36-F1
#
_cell.length_a   1.000
_cell.length_b   1.000
_cell.length_c   1.000
_cell.angle_alpha   90.00
_cell.angle_beta   90.00
_cell.angle_gamma   90.00
#
_symmetry.space_group_name_H-M   'P 1'
#
loop_
_entity.id
_entity.type
_entity.pdbx_description
1 polymer ?
#
loop_
_entity_poly.entity_id
_entity_poly.type
_entity_poly.pdbx_seq_one_letter_code
_entity_poly.pdbx_strand_id
1 'polypeptide(L)'
;MSQTGTQALITNMQARLEALKLRIQPGACFDNKAQSESFFQFAEYLREFDEIVTDTRMGLIDEVRGWGNQPPMTRVDRKIMREKTLDDREGLLSEAREWAQDGFRGEAA
;
A
#
# COMPACT_ATOMS: atom_id res chain seq x y z
N MET A 1 -18.65 14.27 20.44
CA MET A 1 -17.46 13.84 19.69
C MET A 1 -17.94 13.04 18.50
N SER A 2 -17.70 13.51 17.28
CA SER A 2 -18.58 13.20 16.15
C SER A 2 -18.12 12.01 15.33
N GLN A 3 -19.05 11.11 15.01
CA GLN A 3 -18.94 10.11 13.95
C GLN A 3 -18.37 10.67 12.62
N THR A 4 -18.40 11.99 12.43
CA THR A 4 -17.90 12.69 11.24
C THR A 4 -16.39 12.59 11.02
N GLY A 5 -15.55 12.48 12.06
CA GLY A 5 -14.08 12.43 11.90
C GLY A 5 -13.61 11.11 11.29
N THR A 6 -14.01 9.99 11.90
CA THR A 6 -13.79 8.64 11.37
C THR A 6 -14.40 8.47 9.98
N GLN A 7 -15.62 8.97 9.77
CA GLN A 7 -16.29 8.89 8.48
C GLN A 7 -15.52 9.67 7.40
N ALA A 8 -15.03 10.87 7.70
CA ALA A 8 -14.23 11.66 6.76
C ALA A 8 -12.92 10.96 6.38
N LEU A 9 -12.23 10.32 7.34
CA LEU A 9 -11.02 9.53 7.08
C LEU A 9 -11.30 8.37 6.12
N ILE A 10 -12.37 7.60 6.37
CA ILE A 10 -12.75 6.46 5.52
C ILE A 10 -13.18 6.94 4.13
N THR A 11 -14.00 8.00 4.04
CA THR A 11 -14.44 8.55 2.76
C THR A 11 -13.25 9.07 1.93
N ASN A 12 -12.29 9.73 2.57
CA ASN A 12 -11.08 10.18 1.89
C ASN A 12 -10.23 9.00 1.38
N MET A 13 -10.04 7.97 2.21
CA MET A 13 -9.35 6.73 1.83
C MET A 13 -10.00 6.09 0.61
N GLN A 14 -11.33 5.92 0.62
CA GLN A 14 -12.09 5.34 -0.49
C GLN A 14 -11.90 6.15 -1.78
N ALA A 15 -11.98 7.48 -1.71
CA ALA A 15 -11.76 8.34 -2.86
C ALA A 15 -10.34 8.19 -3.45
N ARG A 16 -9.32 8.13 -2.59
CA ARG A 16 -7.92 7.92 -3.02
C ARG A 16 -7.73 6.54 -3.64
N LEU A 17 -8.34 5.50 -3.08
CA LEU A 17 -8.27 4.13 -3.62
C LEU A 17 -9.00 4.00 -4.96
N GLU A 18 -10.16 4.62 -5.14
CA GLU A 18 -10.84 4.63 -6.44
C GLU A 18 -10.03 5.39 -7.50
N ALA A 19 -9.39 6.51 -7.13
CA ALA A 19 -8.50 7.21 -8.04
C ALA A 19 -7.28 6.36 -8.45
N LEU A 20 -6.70 5.60 -7.50
CA LEU A 20 -5.62 4.65 -7.79
C LEU A 20 -6.09 3.56 -8.75
N LYS A 21 -7.24 2.95 -8.46
CA LYS A 21 -7.84 1.89 -9.29
C LYS A 21 -8.06 2.33 -10.74
N LEU A 22 -8.48 3.57 -10.97
CA LEU A 22 -8.67 4.12 -12.33
C LEU A 22 -7.35 4.26 -13.12
N ARG A 23 -6.20 4.31 -12.44
CA ARG A 23 -4.87 4.36 -13.07
C ARG A 23 -4.32 2.98 -13.42
N ILE A 24 -4.81 1.92 -12.76
CA ILE A 24 -4.37 0.55 -13.02
C ILE A 24 -4.88 0.14 -14.40
N GLN A 25 -3.98 0.09 -15.38
CA GLN A 25 -4.30 -0.48 -16.68
C GLN A 25 -4.30 -2.00 -16.61
N PRO A 26 -5.28 -2.70 -17.20
CA PRO A 26 -5.19 -4.14 -17.42
C PRO A 26 -3.97 -4.42 -18.31
N GLY A 27 -2.93 -5.04 -17.74
CA GLY A 27 -1.68 -5.30 -18.47
C GLY A 27 -1.88 -6.29 -19.62
N ALA A 28 -1.32 -5.96 -20.79
CA ALA A 28 -1.20 -6.86 -21.93
C ALA A 28 -0.01 -7.83 -21.70
N CYS A 29 -0.30 -9.07 -21.30
CA CYS A 29 0.69 -10.07 -20.91
C CYS A 29 1.29 -10.87 -22.10
N PHE A 30 1.73 -10.22 -23.18
CA PHE A 30 2.13 -10.95 -24.40
C PHE A 30 3.64 -10.96 -24.72
N ASP A 31 4.50 -10.15 -24.06
CA ASP A 31 5.97 -10.29 -24.14
C ASP A 31 6.72 -9.94 -22.83
N ASN A 32 7.96 -10.44 -22.68
CA ASN A 32 8.78 -10.31 -21.46
C ASN A 32 9.15 -8.86 -21.11
N LYS A 33 9.29 -7.97 -22.10
CA LYS A 33 9.59 -6.55 -21.86
C LYS A 33 8.37 -5.85 -21.28
N ALA A 34 7.19 -6.08 -21.87
CA ALA A 34 5.92 -5.61 -21.37
C ALA A 34 5.59 -6.17 -19.97
N GLN A 35 5.97 -7.42 -19.66
CA GLN A 35 5.87 -7.98 -18.31
C GLN A 35 6.76 -7.24 -17.30
N SER A 36 8.02 -6.94 -17.65
CA SER A 36 8.92 -6.18 -16.77
C SER A 36 8.46 -4.75 -16.51
N GLU A 37 7.97 -4.05 -17.54
CA GLU A 37 7.42 -2.69 -17.42
C GLU A 37 6.12 -2.69 -16.61
N SER A 38 5.29 -3.71 -16.76
CA SER A 38 4.07 -3.92 -15.95
C SER A 38 4.39 -4.23 -14.48
N PHE A 39 5.48 -4.96 -14.19
CA PHE A 39 5.91 -5.25 -12.82
C PHE A 39 6.29 -3.97 -12.06
N PHE A 40 7.07 -3.07 -12.66
CA PHE A 40 7.43 -1.81 -12.01
C PHE A 40 6.22 -0.91 -11.76
N GLN A 41 5.29 -0.85 -12.72
CA GLN A 41 4.02 -0.12 -12.52
C GLN A 41 3.19 -0.74 -11.39
N PHE A 42 3.14 -2.08 -11.30
CA PHE A 42 2.42 -2.75 -10.22
C PHE A 42 3.07 -2.50 -8.85
N ALA A 43 4.39 -2.51 -8.76
CA ALA A 43 5.11 -2.18 -7.54
C ALA A 43 4.84 -0.72 -7.09
N GLU A 44 4.73 0.22 -8.04
CA GLU A 44 4.33 1.59 -7.75
C GLU A 44 2.88 1.67 -7.24
N TYR A 45 1.94 0.95 -7.85
CA TYR A 45 0.55 0.91 -7.39
C TYR A 45 0.43 0.30 -5.98
N LEU A 46 1.17 -0.76 -5.68
CA LEU A 46 1.24 -1.34 -4.34
C LEU A 46 1.77 -0.34 -3.32
N ARG A 47 2.84 0.40 -3.66
CA ARG A 47 3.36 1.45 -2.79
C ARG A 47 2.33 2.53 -2.51
N GLU A 48 1.63 3.02 -3.53
CA GLU A 48 0.59 4.04 -3.36
C GLU A 48 -0.59 3.51 -2.52
N PHE A 49 -0.98 2.25 -2.71
CA PHE A 49 -2.00 1.58 -1.90
C PHE A 49 -1.62 1.56 -0.41
N ASP A 50 -0.40 1.11 -0.10
CA ASP A 50 0.10 1.02 1.27
C ASP A 50 0.15 2.38 1.95
N GLU A 51 0.56 3.43 1.23
CA GLU A 51 0.58 4.79 1.72
C GLU A 51 -0.84 5.27 2.10
N ILE A 52 -1.81 5.08 1.21
CA ILE A 52 -3.21 5.48 1.44
C ILE A 52 -3.78 4.80 2.69
N VAL A 53 -3.58 3.48 2.81
CA VAL A 53 -4.09 2.69 3.92
C VAL A 53 -3.38 3.05 5.22
N THR A 54 -2.06 3.22 5.19
CA THR A 54 -1.26 3.55 6.38
C THR A 54 -1.59 4.94 6.92
N ASP A 55 -1.75 5.93 6.04
CA ASP A 55 -2.18 7.28 6.44
C ASP A 55 -3.54 7.26 7.14
N THR A 56 -4.49 6.51 6.57
CA THR A 56 -5.82 6.37 7.15
C THR A 56 -5.76 5.66 8.50
N ARG A 57 -4.97 4.60 8.60
CA ARG A 57 -4.75 3.86 9.86
C ARG A 57 -4.19 4.77 10.96
N MET A 58 -3.20 5.61 10.65
CA MET A 58 -2.65 6.56 11.61
C MET A 58 -3.71 7.56 12.08
N GLY A 59 -4.52 8.10 11.16
CA GLY A 59 -5.65 8.97 11.51
C GLY A 59 -6.67 8.29 12.43
N LEU A 60 -7.00 7.02 12.16
CA LEU A 60 -7.90 6.24 13.02
C LEU A 60 -7.31 6.00 14.42
N ILE A 61 -5.99 5.78 14.52
CA ILE A 61 -5.30 5.66 15.81
C ILE A 61 -5.38 6.98 16.58
N ASP A 62 -5.17 8.12 15.92
CA ASP A 62 -5.27 9.43 16.54
C ASP A 62 -6.68 9.69 17.10
N GLU A 63 -7.73 9.33 16.35
CA GLU A 63 -9.13 9.41 16.80
C GLU A 63 -9.37 8.57 18.06
N VAL A 64 -8.92 7.31 18.06
CA VAL A 64 -9.07 6.41 19.22
C VAL A 64 -8.29 6.91 20.44
N ARG A 65 -7.06 7.42 20.23
CA ARG A 65 -6.27 8.06 21.29
C ARG A 65 -6.99 9.28 21.88
N GLY A 66 -7.65 10.06 21.04
CA GLY A 66 -8.49 11.18 21.46
C GLY A 66 -9.61 10.77 22.41
N TRP A 67 -10.21 9.59 22.25
CA TRP A 67 -11.22 9.09 23.19
C TRP A 67 -10.67 8.80 24.59
N GLY A 68 -9.39 8.43 24.66
CA GLY A 68 -8.68 8.15 25.91
C GLY A 68 -7.91 9.34 26.49
N ASN A 69 -8.11 10.57 25.98
CA ASN A 69 -7.30 11.76 26.30
C ASN A 69 -5.79 11.56 26.10
N GLN A 70 -5.41 10.66 25.20
CA GLN A 70 -4.02 10.45 24.83
C GLN A 70 -3.63 11.42 23.70
N PRO A 71 -2.37 11.91 23.69
CA PRO A 71 -1.91 12.74 22.59
C PRO A 71 -1.89 11.95 21.27
N PRO A 72 -2.07 12.63 20.12
CA PRO A 72 -1.95 11.98 18.81
C PRO A 72 -0.55 11.38 18.62
N MET A 73 -0.43 10.47 17.65
CA MET A 73 0.84 9.87 17.25
C MET A 73 1.88 10.95 16.97
N THR A 74 3.08 10.76 17.56
CA THR A 74 4.21 11.65 17.33
C THR A 74 4.74 11.49 15.90
N ARG A 75 5.54 12.46 15.44
CA ARG A 75 6.21 12.34 14.13
C ARG A 75 7.09 11.09 14.03
N VAL A 76 7.70 10.69 15.15
CA VAL A 76 8.55 9.50 15.24
C VAL A 76 7.71 8.22 15.11
N ASP A 77 6.60 8.11 15.83
CA ASP A 77 5.70 6.95 15.75
C ASP A 77 5.18 6.74 14.31
N ARG A 78 4.82 7.83 13.64
CA ARG A 78 4.36 7.80 12.24
C ARG A 78 5.47 7.35 11.29
N LYS A 79 6.71 7.83 11.51
CA LYS A 79 7.87 7.41 10.72
C LYS A 79 8.12 5.90 10.87
N ILE A 80 8.16 5.41 12.11
CA ILE A 80 8.37 3.98 12.41
C ILE A 80 7.28 3.13 11.77
N MET A 81 6.01 3.56 11.82
CA MET A 81 4.92 2.82 11.19
C MET A 81 5.09 2.74 9.67
N ARG A 82 5.45 3.85 9.02
CA ARG A 82 5.72 3.87 7.58
C ARG A 82 6.92 2.98 7.21
N GLU A 83 8.01 3.05 7.98
CA GLU A 83 9.20 2.21 7.77
C GLU A 83 8.85 0.72 7.85
N LYS A 84 8.10 0.29 8.86
CA LYS A 84 7.64 -1.10 8.96
C LYS A 84 6.82 -1.56 7.76
N THR A 85 5.90 -0.72 7.28
CA THR A 85 5.12 -1.02 6.09
C THR A 85 5.98 -1.12 4.83
N LEU A 86 7.03 -0.28 4.72
CA LEU A 86 8.00 -0.38 3.63
C LEU A 86 8.79 -1.69 3.70
N ASP A 87 9.30 -2.05 4.87
CA ASP A 87 10.06 -3.28 5.10
C ASP A 87 9.22 -4.53 4.77
N ASP A 88 7.97 -4.58 5.26
CA ASP A 88 7.04 -5.68 5.00
C ASP A 88 6.77 -5.82 3.48
N ARG A 89 6.57 -4.69 2.77
CA ARG A 89 6.38 -4.69 1.32
C ARG A 89 7.63 -5.17 0.58
N GLU A 90 8.81 -4.70 0.96
CA GLU A 90 10.06 -5.12 0.33
C GLU A 90 10.29 -6.62 0.48
N GLY A 91 9.98 -7.19 1.64
CA GLY A 91 9.98 -8.63 1.85
C GLY A 91 9.06 -9.38 0.88
N LEU A 92 7.80 -8.95 0.78
CA LEU A 92 6.81 -9.57 -0.11
C LEU A 92 7.17 -9.42 -1.61
N LEU A 93 7.71 -8.27 -2.01
CA LEU A 93 8.17 -8.05 -3.39
C LEU A 93 9.42 -8.88 -3.71
N SER A 94 10.32 -9.05 -2.75
CA SER A 94 11.48 -9.94 -2.89
C SER A 94 11.03 -11.38 -3.08
N GLU A 95 10.12 -11.86 -2.25
CA GLU A 95 9.52 -13.19 -2.39
C GLU A 95 8.84 -13.33 -3.77
N ALA A 96 7.93 -12.43 -4.14
CA ALA A 96 7.27 -12.49 -5.45
C ALA A 96 8.25 -12.51 -6.63
N ARG A 97 9.38 -11.80 -6.51
CA ARG A 97 10.44 -11.81 -7.52
C ARG A 97 11.17 -13.16 -7.60
N GLU A 98 11.46 -13.78 -6.46
CA GLU A 98 12.04 -15.13 -6.41
C GLU A 98 11.11 -16.16 -7.06
N TRP A 99 9.81 -16.14 -6.70
CA TRP A 99 8.80 -17.03 -7.30
C TRP A 99 8.68 -16.82 -8.82
N ALA A 100 8.71 -15.58 -9.29
CA ALA A 100 8.70 -15.30 -10.73
C ALA A 100 9.95 -15.86 -11.42
N GLN A 101 11.13 -15.72 -10.81
CA GLN A 101 12.38 -16.24 -11.36
C GLN A 101 12.44 -17.77 -11.38
N ASP A 102 11.92 -18.44 -10.35
CA ASP A 102 11.84 -19.90 -10.30
C ASP A 102 10.80 -20.47 -11.26
N GLY A 103 9.65 -19.80 -11.42
CA GLY A 103 8.64 -20.15 -12.43
C GLY A 103 9.19 -20.10 -13.86
N PHE A 104 10.01 -19.08 -14.18
CA PHE A 104 10.73 -18.99 -15.47
C PHE A 104 11.74 -20.12 -15.69
N ARG A 105 12.32 -20.69 -14.63
CA ARG A 105 13.26 -21.81 -14.72
C ARG A 105 12.58 -23.18 -14.80
N GLY A 106 11.37 -23.31 -14.24
CA GLY A 106 10.58 -24.54 -14.26
C GLY A 106 9.92 -24.86 -15.61
N GLU A 107 9.64 -23.86 -16.45
CA GLU A 107 9.13 -24.08 -17.81
C GLU A 107 10.23 -24.39 -18.85
N ALA A 108 11.50 -24.17 -18.49
CA ALA A 108 12.65 -24.36 -19.37
C ALA A 108 13.38 -25.71 -19.17
N ALA A 109 12.84 -26.61 -18.34
CA ALA A 109 13.43 -27.91 -18.01
C ALA A 109 12.66 -29.09 -18.64
#